data_AF-A0A2S9GB85-F1
#
_entry.id   AF-A0A2S9GB85-F1
#
_cell.length_a   1.000
_cell.length_b   1.000
_cell.length_c   1.000
_cell.angle_alpha   90.00
_cell.angle_beta   90.00
_cell.angle_gamma   90.00
#
_symmetry.space_group_name_H-M   'P 1'
#
loop_
_entity.id
_entity.type
_entity.pdbx_description
1 polymer ?
#
loop_
_entity_poly.entity_id
_entity_poly.type
_entity_poly.pdbx_seq_one_letter_code
_entity_poly.pdbx_strand_id
1 'polypeptide(L)' 'TPPAEPFHVKLSAPDGSTWAWGPEDAAQRVTGSAEHFCMLVTQRRPRAALDVVATGPDAEHWLTIAQAFAGPPGPGRD' A
#
# COMPACT_ATOMS: atom_id res chain seq x y z
N THR A 1 7.49 11.97 -10.20
CA THR A 1 8.93 11.78 -9.91
C THR A 1 9.06 10.65 -8.92
N PRO A 2 10.13 9.83 -8.97
CA PRO A 2 10.36 8.82 -7.95
C PRO A 2 10.42 9.45 -6.54
N PRO A 3 10.01 8.73 -5.49
CA PRO A 3 10.15 9.23 -4.12
C PRO A 3 11.59 9.56 -3.79
N ALA A 4 11.80 10.65 -3.04
CA ALA A 4 13.14 11.07 -2.62
C ALA A 4 13.72 10.19 -1.50
N GLU A 5 12.84 9.57 -0.71
CA GLU A 5 13.18 8.78 0.47
C GLU A 5 12.49 7.40 0.44
N PRO A 6 13.06 6.38 1.11
CA PRO A 6 12.44 5.06 1.21
C PRO A 6 11.14 5.12 2.00
N PHE A 7 10.27 4.13 1.76
CA PHE A 7 9.04 3.95 2.53
C PHE A 7 9.27 2.93 3.66
N HIS A 8 8.52 3.08 4.75
CA HIS A 8 8.29 1.98 5.69
C HIS A 8 6.94 1.32 5.40
N VAL A 9 6.95 0.06 4.99
CA VAL A 9 5.72 -0.72 4.80
C VAL A 9 5.62 -1.73 5.92
N LYS A 10 4.57 -1.67 6.75
CA LYS A 10 4.35 -2.58 7.87
C LYS A 10 2.94 -3.17 7.81
N LEU A 11 2.84 -4.47 7.53
CA LEU A 11 1.56 -5.16 7.34
C LEU A 11 1.37 -6.26 8.38
N SER A 12 0.14 -6.38 8.88
CA SER A 12 -0.27 -7.53 9.71
C SER A 12 -0.58 -8.72 8.83
N ALA A 13 0.12 -9.83 9.05
CA ALA A 13 -0.06 -11.07 8.30
C ALA A 13 -1.24 -11.88 8.85
N PRO A 14 -1.87 -12.77 8.03
CA PRO A 14 -3.02 -13.57 8.47
C PRO A 14 -2.71 -14.55 9.61
N ASP A 15 -1.45 -14.92 9.80
CA ASP A 15 -0.98 -15.79 10.88
C ASP A 15 -0.69 -15.03 12.20
N GLY A 16 -0.98 -13.73 12.24
CA GLY A 16 -0.72 -12.85 13.38
C GLY A 16 0.71 -12.30 13.44
N SER A 17 1.60 -12.71 12.53
CA SER A 17 2.93 -12.10 12.41
C SER A 17 2.87 -10.71 11.77
N THR A 18 4.00 -10.01 11.78
CA THR A 18 4.14 -8.70 11.12
C THR A 18 5.19 -8.80 10.03
N TRP A 19 4.85 -8.29 8.83
CA TRP A 19 5.79 -8.09 7.75
C TRP A 19 6.20 -6.63 7.70
N ALA A 20 7.50 -6.35 7.66
CA ALA A 20 8.01 -5.00 7.61
C ALA A 20 9.13 -4.87 6.57
N TRP A 21 9.10 -3.78 5.80
CA TRP A 21 10.13 -3.43 4.83
C TRP A 21 10.49 -1.95 4.96
N GLY A 22 11.77 -1.66 4.77
CA GLY A 22 12.31 -0.30 4.85
C GLY A 22 12.53 0.22 6.28
N PRO A 23 13.13 1.40 6.44
CA PRO A 23 13.55 1.95 7.74
C PRO A 23 12.35 2.25 8.65
N GLU A 24 12.41 1.89 9.93
CA GLU A 24 11.31 2.12 10.89
C GLU A 24 11.01 3.61 11.17
N ASP A 25 11.97 4.49 10.90
CA ASP A 25 11.92 5.93 11.10
C ASP A 25 11.51 6.70 9.83
N ALA A 26 11.28 6.04 8.69
CA ALA A 26 10.92 6.70 7.44
C ALA A 26 9.68 7.60 7.61
N ALA A 27 9.72 8.79 6.99
CA ALA A 27 8.61 9.74 7.02
C ALA A 27 7.40 9.26 6.21
N GLN A 28 7.66 8.51 5.13
CA GLN A 28 6.65 7.91 4.26
C GLN A 28 6.34 6.49 4.76
N ARG A 29 5.08 6.19 5.09
CA ARG A 29 4.70 4.90 5.66
C ARG A 29 3.42 4.33 5.06
N VAL A 30 3.32 3.01 4.99
CA VAL A 30 2.08 2.29 4.67
C VAL A 30 1.84 1.20 5.71
N THR A 31 0.64 1.19 6.29
CA THR A 31 0.24 0.21 7.31
C THR A 31 -1.14 -0.36 7.03
N GLY A 32 -1.41 -1.58 7.49
CA GLY A 32 -2.73 -2.22 7.38
C GLY A 32 -2.62 -3.74 7.40
N SER A 33 -3.70 -4.44 7.08
CA SER A 33 -3.64 -5.89 6.87
C SER A 33 -2.99 -6.24 5.54
N ALA A 34 -2.24 -7.34 5.49
CA ALA A 34 -1.68 -7.87 4.26
C ALA A 34 -2.78 -8.24 3.25
N GLU A 35 -3.92 -8.75 3.74
CA GLU A 35 -5.08 -9.09 2.91
C GLU A 35 -5.64 -7.85 2.18
N HIS A 36 -5.93 -6.77 2.91
CA HIS A 36 -6.44 -5.55 2.30
C HIS A 36 -5.40 -4.88 1.41
N PHE A 37 -4.12 -4.93 1.77
CA PHE A 37 -3.06 -4.46 0.89
C PHE A 37 -3.07 -5.22 -0.45
N CYS A 38 -3.16 -6.56 -0.41
CA CYS A 38 -3.31 -7.38 -1.61
C CYS A 38 -4.57 -7.01 -2.41
N MET A 39 -5.73 -6.85 -1.77
CA MET A 39 -6.97 -6.42 -2.43
C MET A 39 -6.82 -5.05 -3.11
N LEU A 40 -6.09 -4.12 -2.49
CA LEU A 40 -5.82 -2.80 -3.05
C LEU A 40 -4.95 -2.90 -4.30
N VAL A 41 -3.76 -3.50 -4.19
CA VAL A 41 -2.77 -3.55 -5.27
C VAL A 41 -3.16 -4.50 -6.42
N THR A 42 -4.14 -5.36 -6.20
CA THR A 42 -4.76 -6.18 -7.26
C THR A 42 -6.09 -5.61 -7.76
N GLN A 43 -6.46 -4.40 -7.33
CA GLN A 43 -7.68 -3.68 -7.74
C GLN A 43 -8.98 -4.45 -7.48
N ARG A 44 -9.07 -5.20 -6.38
CA ARG A 44 -10.26 -5.97 -6.00
C ARG A 44 -11.27 -5.15 -5.19
N ARG A 45 -10.82 -4.11 -4.48
CA ARG A 45 -11.66 -3.24 -3.63
C ARG A 45 -11.16 -1.80 -3.64
N PRO A 46 -12.06 -0.80 -3.48
CA PRO A 46 -11.64 0.60 -3.32
C PRO A 46 -10.96 0.82 -1.97
N ARG A 47 -9.97 1.73 -1.92
CA ARG A 47 -9.19 2.03 -0.70
C ARG A 47 -10.06 2.44 0.49
N ALA A 48 -11.16 3.16 0.25
CA ALA A 48 -12.08 3.60 1.31
C ALA A 48 -12.76 2.43 2.06
N ALA A 49 -12.74 1.22 1.52
CA ALA A 49 -13.28 0.02 2.14
C ALA A 49 -12.20 -0.87 2.79
N LEU A 50 -10.96 -0.38 2.90
CA LEU A 50 -9.79 -1.14 3.31
C LEU A 50 -9.10 -0.45 4.50
N ASP A 51 -8.40 -1.23 5.32
CA ASP A 51 -7.64 -0.74 6.49
C ASP A 51 -6.21 -0.29 6.13
N VAL A 52 -5.94 -0.05 4.85
CA VAL A 52 -4.63 0.40 4.36
C VAL A 52 -4.52 1.92 4.49
N VAL A 53 -3.61 2.34 5.35
CA VAL A 53 -3.33 3.74 5.68
C VAL A 53 -1.96 4.12 5.12
N ALA A 54 -1.87 5.30 4.52
CA ALA A 54 -0.60 5.93 4.18
C ALA A 54 -0.35 7.12 5.11
N THR A 55 0.91 7.35 5.42
CA THR A 55 1.40 8.54 6.10
C THR A 55 2.46 9.18 5.21
N GLY A 56 2.28 10.45 4.89
CA GLY A 56 3.17 11.22 4.02
C GLY A 56 2.73 11.24 2.54
N PRO A 57 3.09 12.31 1.80
CA PRO A 57 2.53 12.60 0.49
C PRO A 57 2.90 11.57 -0.59
N ASP A 58 4.10 10.98 -0.51
CA ASP A 58 4.56 10.01 -1.51
C ASP A 58 3.92 8.65 -1.28
N ALA A 59 3.74 8.25 -0.02
CA ALA A 59 2.99 7.04 0.32
C ALA A 59 1.51 7.16 -0.09
N GLU A 60 0.90 8.33 0.15
CA GLU A 60 -0.46 8.64 -0.29
C GLU A 60 -0.61 8.53 -1.81
N HIS A 61 0.31 9.16 -2.55
CA HIS A 61 0.33 9.07 -4.01
C HIS A 61 0.57 7.64 -4.49
N TRP A 62 1.52 6.92 -3.88
CA TRP A 62 1.85 5.55 -4.27
C TRP A 62 0.66 4.61 -4.17
N LEU A 63 -0.15 4.69 -3.10
CA LEU A 63 -1.35 3.86 -2.97
C LEU A 63 -2.40 4.10 -4.06
N THR A 64 -2.33 5.22 -4.80
CA THR A 64 -3.21 5.46 -5.95
C THR A 64 -2.76 4.74 -7.23
N ILE A 65 -1.47 4.39 -7.32
CA ILE A 65 -0.85 3.79 -8.52
C ILE A 65 -0.28 2.38 -8.29
N ALA A 66 -0.20 1.91 -7.04
CA ALA A 66 0.38 0.62 -6.70
C ALA A 66 -0.40 -0.54 -7.32
N GLN A 67 0.30 -1.40 -8.06
CA GLN A 67 -0.29 -2.54 -8.77
C GLN A 67 0.66 -3.76 -8.72
N ALA A 68 0.11 -4.95 -8.44
CA ALA A 68 0.87 -6.20 -8.35
C ALA A 68 0.94 -6.98 -9.69
N PHE A 69 0.55 -6.35 -10.80
CA PHE A 69 0.66 -6.89 -12.15
C PHE A 69 1.20 -5.83 -13.12
N ALA A 70 1.86 -6.29 -14.16
CA ALA A 70 2.31 -5.42 -15.25
C ALA A 70 1.16 -5.23 -16.26
N GLY A 71 0.44 -4.11 -16.19
CA GLY A 71 -0.60 -3.78 -17.16
C GLY A 71 -1.48 -2.63 -16.70
N PRO A 72 -2.19 -1.94 -17.61
CA PRO A 72 -3.10 -0.87 -17.24
C PRO A 72 -4.22 -1.38 -16.30
N PRO A 73 -4.75 -0.52 -15.40
CA PRO A 73 -5.91 -0.85 -14.57
C PRO A 73 -7.10 -1.33 -15.43
N GLY A 74 -7.86 -2.28 -14.90
CA GLY A 74 -9.12 -2.69 -15.53
C GLY A 74 -10.17 -1.57 -15.47
N PRO A 75 -11.20 -1.57 -16.33
CA PRO A 75 -12.27 -0.58 -16.29
C PRO A 75 -13.08 -0.77 -15.00
N GLY A 76 -12.81 0.04 -13.97
CA GLY A 76 -13.53 -0.01 -12.70
C GLY A 76 -12.76 0.62 -11.54
N ARG A 77 -12.78 1.95 -11.46
CA ARG A 77 -12.33 2.71 -10.28
C ARG A 77 -13.17 3.97 -10.00
N ASP A 78 -14.38 4.04 -10.54
CA ASP A 78 -15.37 5.06 -10.19
C ASP A 78 -16.32 4.51 -9.11
#